data_AF-A0A0F4T8M5-F1
#
_entry.id   AF-A0A0F4T8M5-F1
#
_cell.length_a   1.000
_cell.length_b   1.000
_cell.length_c   1.000
_cell.angle_alpha   90.00
_cell.angle_beta   90.00
_cell.angle_gamma   90.00
#
_symmetry.space_group_name_H-M   'P 1'
#
loop_
_entity.id
_entity.type
_entity.pdbx_description
1 polymer ?
#
loop_
_entity_poly.entity_id
_entity_poly.type
_entity_poly.pdbx_seq_one_letter_code
_entity_poly.pdbx_strand_id
1 'polypeptide(L)'
;MSEHAQNSLLPYFTPTIFPRHNRFLHAIIQANQAWFCVQDLGRLMGRPLDQRLTQKLDPDQRRYIWLLKNGKPVESLMVSESGMYALLVHHFVPENRNLRQWLSNEVIPTLRDTNAPSVESIPSLSSLQWGGLSVPLLHWQNSAWIKWRDMPDLMQGQRPFPIMGTCS
;
A
#
# COMPACT_ATOMS: atom_id res chain seq x y z
N MET A 1 -33.42 -14.22 -29.24
CA MET A 1 -32.39 -15.26 -28.98
C MET A 1 -31.09 -14.71 -29.54
N SER A 2 -30.11 -14.22 -28.79
CA SER A 2 -29.84 -14.26 -27.36
C SER A 2 -28.98 -13.06 -26.99
N GLU A 3 -29.10 -12.64 -25.73
CA GLU A 3 -28.46 -11.47 -25.10
C GLU A 3 -26.93 -11.49 -25.19
N HIS A 4 -26.35 -10.36 -25.59
CA HIS A 4 -24.97 -10.02 -25.29
C HIS A 4 -24.90 -9.54 -23.84
N ALA A 5 -24.67 -10.48 -22.90
CA ALA A 5 -24.36 -10.13 -21.52
C ALA A 5 -22.93 -9.60 -21.44
N GLN A 6 -22.81 -8.27 -21.41
CA GLN A 6 -21.60 -7.53 -21.07
C GLN A 6 -21.15 -7.98 -19.67
N ASN A 7 -20.22 -8.93 -19.60
CA ASN A 7 -19.71 -9.49 -18.35
C ASN A 7 -18.82 -8.44 -17.67
N SER A 8 -19.43 -7.57 -16.88
CA SER A 8 -18.76 -6.58 -16.05
C SER A 8 -17.94 -7.30 -14.98
N LEU A 9 -16.67 -7.60 -15.30
CA LEU A 9 -15.69 -8.11 -14.34
C LEU A 9 -15.54 -7.06 -13.24
N LEU A 10 -16.24 -7.24 -12.13
CA LEU A 10 -15.99 -6.47 -10.92
C LEU A 10 -14.50 -6.61 -10.58
N PRO A 11 -13.78 -5.51 -10.30
CA PRO A 11 -12.39 -5.60 -9.91
C PRO A 11 -12.31 -6.40 -8.62
N TYR A 12 -11.70 -7.59 -8.69
CA TYR A 12 -11.46 -8.45 -7.54
C TYR A 12 -10.01 -8.27 -7.07
N PHE A 13 -9.80 -8.50 -5.78
CA PHE A 13 -8.48 -8.45 -5.17
C PHE A 13 -7.95 -9.87 -4.93
N THR A 14 -6.67 -10.09 -5.23
CA THR A 14 -5.97 -11.31 -4.86
C THR A 14 -5.38 -11.12 -3.46
N PRO A 15 -5.82 -11.90 -2.44
CA PRO A 15 -5.29 -11.79 -1.09
C PRO A 15 -3.89 -12.38 -0.95
N THR A 16 -3.10 -11.75 -0.09
CA THR A 16 -1.97 -12.41 0.58
C THR A 16 -2.51 -13.26 1.73
N ILE A 17 -2.03 -14.49 1.85
CA ILE A 17 -2.54 -15.47 2.82
C ILE A 17 -1.48 -15.70 3.90
N PHE A 18 -1.85 -15.45 5.15
CA PHE A 18 -0.98 -15.67 6.31
C PHE A 18 -1.46 -16.89 7.13
N PRO A 19 -0.69 -17.98 7.19
CA PRO A 19 -1.02 -19.14 7.99
C PRO A 19 -0.69 -18.94 9.48
N ARG A 20 -1.59 -19.37 10.37
CA ARG A 20 -1.37 -19.41 11.83
C ARG A 20 -2.23 -20.48 12.49
N HIS A 21 -1.61 -21.42 13.19
CA HIS A 21 -2.30 -22.49 13.96
C HIS A 21 -3.43 -23.20 13.18
N ASN A 22 -3.13 -23.65 11.96
CA ASN A 22 -4.09 -24.30 11.05
C ASN A 22 -5.30 -23.42 10.64
N ARG A 23 -5.16 -22.11 10.76
CA ARG A 23 -6.10 -21.11 10.27
C ARG A 23 -5.35 -20.17 9.31
N PHE A 24 -6.09 -19.57 8.40
CA PHE A 24 -5.54 -18.65 7.41
C PHE A 24 -6.15 -17.27 7.60
N LEU A 25 -5.34 -16.23 7.42
CA LEU A 25 -5.77 -14.85 7.37
C LEU A 25 -5.55 -14.31 5.96
N HIS A 26 -6.65 -14.00 5.27
CA HIS A 26 -6.57 -13.28 4.00
C HIS A 26 -6.45 -11.77 4.27
N ALA A 27 -5.45 -11.15 3.69
CA ALA A 27 -5.18 -9.72 3.82
C ALA A 27 -4.80 -9.10 2.47
N ILE A 28 -5.05 -7.80 2.32
CA ILE A 28 -4.65 -7.01 1.16
C ILE A 28 -4.09 -5.65 1.60
N ILE A 29 -3.31 -5.02 0.72
CA ILE A 29 -3.01 -3.60 0.81
C ILE A 29 -3.87 -2.87 -0.20
N GLN A 30 -4.56 -1.83 0.26
CA GLN A 30 -5.30 -0.91 -0.61
C GLN A 30 -5.01 0.51 -0.15
N ALA A 31 -4.56 1.36 -1.07
CA ALA A 31 -4.22 2.76 -0.80
C ALA A 31 -3.26 2.92 0.42
N ASN A 32 -2.20 2.11 0.46
CA ASN A 32 -1.19 2.08 1.54
C ASN A 32 -1.73 1.71 2.95
N GLN A 33 -2.95 1.18 3.02
CA GLN A 33 -3.57 0.69 4.24
C GLN A 33 -3.76 -0.82 4.17
N ALA A 34 -3.49 -1.52 5.27
CA ALA A 34 -3.73 -2.95 5.39
C ALA A 34 -5.20 -3.23 5.70
N TRP A 35 -5.75 -4.23 5.02
CA TRP A 35 -7.12 -4.70 5.20
C TRP A 35 -7.14 -6.22 5.43
N PHE A 36 -7.98 -6.65 6.37
CA PHE A 36 -8.03 -8.03 6.86
C PHE A 36 -9.44 -8.59 6.73
N CYS A 37 -9.58 -9.85 6.31
CA CYS A 37 -10.88 -10.50 6.25
C CYS A 37 -11.46 -10.73 7.64
N VAL A 38 -12.67 -10.21 7.88
CA VAL A 38 -13.36 -10.33 9.18
C VAL A 38 -13.62 -11.77 9.57
N GLN A 39 -14.03 -12.61 8.62
CA GLN A 39 -14.34 -14.01 8.88
C GLN A 39 -13.12 -14.77 9.41
N ASP A 40 -11.95 -14.51 8.81
CA ASP A 40 -10.70 -15.13 9.20
C ASP A 40 -10.19 -14.58 10.53
N LEU A 41 -10.29 -13.26 10.73
CA LEU A 41 -9.93 -12.62 11.99
C LEU A 41 -10.77 -13.17 13.15
N GLY A 42 -12.07 -13.35 12.97
CA GLY A 42 -12.93 -13.98 13.97
C GLY A 42 -12.51 -15.41 14.29
N ARG A 43 -12.16 -16.21 13.27
CA ARG A 43 -11.58 -17.53 13.50
C ARG A 43 -10.29 -17.42 14.31
N LEU A 44 -9.38 -16.50 14.00
CA LEU A 44 -8.15 -16.34 14.78
C LEU A 44 -8.39 -15.88 16.23
N MET A 45 -9.41 -15.05 16.45
CA MET A 45 -9.84 -14.59 17.78
C MET A 45 -10.64 -15.66 18.56
N GLY A 46 -10.92 -16.83 17.96
CA GLY A 46 -11.69 -17.90 18.59
C GLY A 46 -13.20 -17.66 18.65
N ARG A 47 -13.73 -16.61 18.00
CA ARG A 47 -15.15 -16.27 18.00
C ARG A 47 -15.58 -15.59 16.70
N PRO A 48 -16.78 -15.87 16.18
CA PRO A 48 -17.29 -15.14 15.02
C PRO A 48 -17.39 -13.64 15.34
N LEU A 49 -16.97 -12.82 14.38
CA LEU A 49 -17.16 -11.38 14.42
C LEU A 49 -18.50 -11.08 13.73
N ASP A 50 -19.56 -11.04 14.53
CA ASP A 50 -20.91 -10.81 14.02
C ASP A 50 -21.08 -9.43 13.40
N GLN A 51 -22.07 -9.31 12.51
CA GLN A 51 -22.40 -8.06 11.83
C GLN A 51 -22.59 -6.89 12.80
N ARG A 52 -23.21 -7.14 13.96
CA ARG A 52 -23.41 -6.13 15.02
C ARG A 52 -22.10 -5.57 15.56
N LEU A 53 -21.05 -6.39 15.67
CA LEU A 53 -19.74 -5.96 16.16
C LEU A 53 -19.02 -5.13 15.11
N THR A 54 -19.08 -5.57 13.85
CA THR A 54 -18.46 -4.83 12.74
C THR A 54 -19.20 -3.53 12.43
N GLN A 55 -20.49 -3.43 12.72
CA GLN A 55 -21.27 -2.21 12.57
C GLN A 55 -20.92 -1.13 13.60
N LYS A 56 -20.32 -1.50 14.74
CA LYS A 56 -19.80 -0.55 15.73
C LYS A 56 -18.51 0.14 15.28
N LEU A 57 -17.83 -0.40 14.27
CA LEU A 57 -16.67 0.25 13.68
C LEU A 57 -17.10 1.48 12.89
N ASP A 58 -16.17 2.40 12.67
CA ASP A 58 -16.43 3.55 11.82
C ASP A 58 -16.53 3.13 10.34
N PRO A 59 -17.25 3.88 9.49
CA PRO A 59 -17.43 3.52 8.08
C PRO A 59 -16.12 3.40 7.28
N ASP A 60 -15.07 4.10 7.68
CA ASP A 60 -13.72 4.02 7.09
C ASP A 60 -12.95 2.77 7.52
N GLN A 61 -13.35 2.14 8.63
CA GLN A 61 -12.68 0.97 9.20
C GLN A 61 -13.20 -0.36 8.65
N ARG A 62 -14.29 -0.34 7.87
CA ARG A 62 -14.87 -1.55 7.26
C ARG A 62 -15.19 -1.31 5.80
N ARG A 63 -15.05 -2.36 4.99
CA ARG A 63 -15.38 -2.29 3.57
C ARG A 63 -15.74 -3.67 3.03
N TYR A 64 -16.74 -3.75 2.16
CA TYR A 64 -16.98 -4.94 1.36
C TYR A 64 -16.14 -4.86 0.09
N ILE A 65 -15.42 -5.95 -0.21
CA ILE A 65 -14.65 -6.09 -1.44
C ILE A 65 -14.88 -7.47 -2.04
N TRP A 66 -14.66 -7.59 -3.34
CA TRP A 66 -14.58 -8.89 -4.02
C TRP A 66 -13.19 -9.46 -3.83
N LEU A 67 -13.09 -10.56 -3.06
CA LEU A 67 -11.82 -11.21 -2.76
C LEU A 67 -11.75 -12.55 -3.49
N LEU A 68 -10.65 -12.82 -4.19
CA LEU A 68 -10.42 -14.11 -4.83
C LEU A 68 -10.11 -15.17 -3.76
N LYS A 69 -11.06 -16.08 -3.52
CA LYS A 69 -10.92 -17.21 -2.59
C LYS A 69 -11.09 -18.52 -3.34
N ASN A 70 -10.09 -19.40 -3.26
CA ASN A 70 -10.11 -20.71 -3.93
C ASN A 70 -10.50 -20.63 -5.43
N GLY A 71 -9.98 -19.61 -6.13
CA GLY A 71 -10.24 -19.39 -7.56
C GLY A 71 -11.60 -18.77 -7.89
N LYS A 72 -12.42 -18.40 -6.89
CA LYS A 72 -13.71 -17.72 -7.10
C LYS A 72 -13.73 -16.36 -6.41
N PRO A 73 -14.18 -15.29 -7.08
CA PRO A 73 -14.45 -14.01 -6.43
C PRO A 73 -15.60 -14.17 -5.43
N VAL A 74 -15.35 -13.83 -4.17
CA VAL A 74 -16.33 -13.88 -3.09
C VAL A 74 -16.36 -12.52 -2.41
N GLU A 75 -17.56 -11.92 -2.33
CA GLU A 75 -17.77 -10.72 -1.55
C GLU A 75 -17.41 -10.99 -0.07
N SER A 76 -16.44 -10.24 0.43
CA SER A 76 -15.88 -10.42 1.77
C SER A 76 -15.86 -9.09 2.50
N LEU A 77 -16.35 -9.11 3.74
CA LEU A 77 -16.19 -7.99 4.65
C LEU A 77 -14.75 -7.93 5.15
N MET A 78 -14.11 -6.80 4.92
CA MET A 78 -12.76 -6.49 5.36
C MET A 78 -12.79 -5.41 6.42
N VAL A 79 -11.80 -5.43 7.31
CA VAL A 79 -11.54 -4.38 8.29
C VAL A 79 -10.15 -3.81 8.07
N SER A 80 -10.01 -2.51 8.25
CA SER A 80 -8.73 -1.84 8.18
C SER A 80 -7.83 -2.22 9.36
N GLU A 81 -6.55 -1.84 9.30
CA GLU A 81 -5.62 -1.94 10.43
C GLU A 81 -6.18 -1.28 11.71
N SER A 82 -6.76 -0.08 11.61
CA SER A 82 -7.38 0.60 12.76
C SER A 82 -8.60 -0.15 13.29
N GLY A 83 -9.48 -0.64 12.40
CA GLY A 83 -10.64 -1.45 12.78
C GLY A 83 -10.25 -2.77 13.44
N MET A 84 -9.20 -3.43 12.96
CA MET A 84 -8.64 -4.65 13.56
C MET A 84 -8.21 -4.40 15.01
N TYR A 85 -7.46 -3.32 15.28
CA TYR A 85 -7.08 -2.98 16.66
C TYR A 85 -8.29 -2.64 17.52
N ALA A 86 -9.26 -1.88 16.99
CA ALA A 86 -10.50 -1.59 17.71
C ALA A 86 -11.23 -2.89 18.11
N LEU A 87 -11.32 -3.87 17.22
CA LEU A 87 -11.93 -5.17 17.51
C LEU A 87 -11.16 -5.94 18.60
N LEU A 88 -9.83 -5.96 18.55
CA LEU A 88 -8.99 -6.63 19.56
C LEU A 88 -9.11 -5.98 20.94
N VAL A 89 -9.24 -4.65 21.00
CA VAL A 89 -9.39 -3.91 22.25
C VAL A 89 -10.79 -4.09 22.83
N HIS A 90 -11.84 -3.93 22.01
CA HIS A 90 -13.23 -4.09 22.47
C HIS A 90 -13.55 -5.52 22.89
N HIS A 91 -12.88 -6.51 22.30
CA HIS A 91 -13.09 -7.93 22.56
C HIS A 91 -11.81 -8.56 23.09
N PHE A 92 -11.30 -7.94 24.16
CA PHE A 92 -10.08 -8.39 24.79
C PHE A 92 -10.23 -9.79 25.35
N VAL A 93 -9.45 -10.70 24.80
CA VAL A 93 -9.25 -12.06 25.27
C VAL A 93 -7.75 -12.17 25.54
N PRO A 94 -7.28 -12.54 26.74
CA PRO A 94 -5.86 -12.58 27.08
C PRO A 94 -5.03 -13.39 26.07
N GLU A 95 -5.61 -14.47 25.54
CA GLU A 95 -5.03 -15.34 24.52
C GLU A 95 -4.76 -14.58 23.19
N ASN A 96 -5.49 -13.49 22.91
CA ASN A 96 -5.31 -12.65 21.72
C ASN A 96 -4.11 -11.70 21.82
N ARG A 97 -3.38 -11.65 22.94
CA ARG A 97 -2.13 -10.87 23.04
C ARG A 97 -1.10 -11.31 22.00
N ASN A 98 -0.97 -12.63 21.82
CA ASN A 98 -0.08 -13.24 20.84
C ASN A 98 -0.58 -12.98 19.42
N LEU A 99 -1.91 -12.98 19.21
CA LEU A 99 -2.51 -12.64 17.92
C LEU A 99 -2.22 -11.17 17.55
N ARG A 100 -2.39 -10.23 18.49
CA ARG A 100 -2.06 -8.82 18.29
C ARG A 100 -0.59 -8.65 17.91
N GLN A 101 0.33 -9.25 18.68
CA GLN A 101 1.76 -9.16 18.40
C GLN A 101 2.11 -9.71 17.02
N TRP A 102 1.54 -10.87 16.65
CA TRP A 102 1.72 -11.46 15.34
C TRP A 102 1.21 -10.55 14.22
N LEU A 103 0.02 -9.96 14.38
CA LEU A 103 -0.53 -9.01 13.40
C LEU A 103 0.37 -7.79 13.24
N SER A 104 0.78 -7.18 14.35
CA SER A 104 1.57 -5.95 14.37
C SER A 104 3.01 -6.13 13.87
N ASN A 105 3.67 -7.23 14.26
CA ASN A 105 5.10 -7.38 14.09
C ASN A 105 5.48 -8.26 12.90
N GLU A 106 4.57 -9.13 12.45
CA GLU A 106 4.84 -10.04 11.33
C GLU A 106 3.94 -9.73 10.14
N VAL A 107 2.62 -9.78 10.34
CA VAL A 107 1.67 -9.70 9.21
C VAL A 107 1.71 -8.33 8.54
N ILE A 108 1.55 -7.24 9.29
CA ILE A 108 1.49 -5.89 8.72
C ILE A 108 2.81 -5.51 8.02
N PRO A 109 3.99 -5.71 8.64
CA PRO A 109 5.27 -5.45 7.97
C PRO A 109 5.42 -6.27 6.69
N THR A 110 5.23 -7.60 6.76
CA THR A 110 5.35 -8.49 5.59
C THR A 110 4.39 -8.08 4.46
N LEU A 111 3.16 -7.71 4.82
CA LEU A 111 2.15 -7.29 3.87
C LEU A 111 2.52 -5.96 3.19
N ARG A 112 3.11 -5.02 3.94
CA ARG A 112 3.64 -3.75 3.40
C ARG A 112 4.87 -3.99 2.52
N ASP A 113 5.77 -4.89 2.92
CA ASP A 113 6.97 -5.24 2.16
C ASP A 113 6.63 -5.93 0.83
N THR A 114 5.60 -6.78 0.82
CA THR A 114 5.09 -7.41 -0.41
C THR A 114 4.52 -6.38 -1.40
N ASN A 115 4.06 -5.24 -0.88
CA ASN A 115 3.59 -4.10 -1.66
C ASN A 115 4.64 -2.98 -1.71
N ALA A 116 5.88 -3.24 -1.26
CA ALA A 116 6.93 -2.25 -1.34
C ALA A 116 7.12 -1.90 -2.81
N PRO A 117 7.23 -0.60 -3.12
CA PRO A 117 7.40 -0.19 -4.49
C PRO A 117 8.73 -0.78 -5.03
N SER A 118 8.79 -1.04 -6.35
CA SER A 118 9.95 -1.63 -7.02
C SER A 118 11.25 -0.93 -6.60
N VAL A 119 12.41 -1.57 -6.76
CA VAL A 119 13.75 -1.01 -6.41
C VAL A 119 13.94 0.45 -6.88
N GLU A 120 13.24 0.87 -7.94
CA GLU A 120 13.14 2.22 -8.50
C GLU A 120 12.54 3.30 -7.57
N SER A 121 11.91 2.88 -6.47
CA SER A 121 11.28 3.75 -5.48
C SER A 121 12.14 4.02 -4.24
N ILE A 122 13.27 3.32 -4.15
CA ILE A 122 14.28 3.57 -3.13
C ILE A 122 14.92 4.92 -3.45
N PRO A 123 14.96 5.88 -2.51
CA PRO A 123 15.59 7.16 -2.74
C PRO A 123 17.07 6.94 -3.08
N SER A 124 17.45 7.26 -4.31
CA SER A 124 18.84 7.18 -4.76
C SER A 124 19.32 8.53 -5.24
N LEU A 125 20.60 8.80 -5.01
CA LEU A 125 21.24 10.04 -5.42
C LEU A 125 22.10 9.79 -6.65
N SER A 126 21.97 10.64 -7.65
CA SER A 126 22.88 10.71 -8.79
C SER A 126 23.30 12.14 -9.05
N SER A 127 24.19 12.35 -10.01
CA SER A 127 24.56 13.69 -10.46
C SER A 127 24.24 13.87 -11.95
N LEU A 128 23.70 15.03 -12.30
CA LEU A 128 23.48 15.50 -13.67
C LEU A 128 24.50 16.59 -13.99
N GLN A 129 25.11 16.52 -15.17
CA GLN A 129 25.93 17.61 -15.70
C GLN A 129 25.04 18.54 -16.52
N TRP A 130 24.88 19.79 -16.08
CA TRP A 130 24.02 20.79 -16.71
C TRP A 130 24.73 22.13 -16.82
N GLY A 131 24.98 22.62 -18.04
CA GLY A 131 25.62 23.92 -18.25
C GLY A 131 26.99 24.08 -17.59
N GLY A 132 27.76 22.99 -17.47
CA GLY A 132 29.06 22.97 -16.77
C GLY A 132 28.96 22.84 -15.24
N LEU A 133 27.76 22.73 -14.68
CA LEU A 133 27.51 22.49 -13.26
C LEU A 133 27.17 21.02 -12.98
N SER A 134 27.62 20.53 -11.82
CA SER A 134 27.24 19.21 -11.30
C SER A 134 26.04 19.37 -10.35
N VAL A 135 24.88 18.87 -10.76
CA VAL A 135 23.60 19.01 -10.07
C VAL A 135 23.24 17.71 -9.36
N PRO A 136 23.00 17.70 -8.03
CA PRO A 136 22.53 16.51 -7.35
C PRO A 136 21.06 16.23 -7.71
N LEU A 137 20.78 15.00 -8.15
CA LEU A 137 19.44 14.48 -8.42
C LEU A 137 19.03 13.48 -7.35
N LEU A 138 17.83 13.65 -6.79
CA LEU A 138 17.15 12.64 -5.99
C LEU A 138 16.18 11.87 -6.89
N HIS A 139 16.45 10.59 -7.12
CA HIS A 139 15.50 9.69 -7.78
C HIS A 139 14.53 9.15 -6.74
N TRP A 140 13.24 9.39 -6.95
CA TRP A 140 12.17 8.88 -6.10
C TRP A 140 10.90 8.68 -6.93
N GLN A 141 10.30 7.49 -6.82
CA GLN A 141 9.08 7.10 -7.56
C GLN A 141 9.18 7.38 -9.06
N ASN A 142 10.26 6.90 -9.71
CA ASN A 142 10.52 7.06 -11.15
C ASN A 142 10.61 8.52 -11.62
N SER A 143 10.81 9.46 -10.69
CA SER A 143 10.99 10.88 -10.98
C SER A 143 12.33 11.36 -10.44
N ALA A 144 13.03 12.18 -11.21
CA ALA A 144 14.27 12.83 -10.80
C ALA A 144 13.95 14.23 -10.26
N TRP A 145 14.28 14.47 -9.00
CA TRP A 145 14.02 15.71 -8.28
C TRP A 145 15.31 16.50 -8.12
N ILE A 146 15.26 17.80 -8.39
CA ILE A 146 16.33 18.76 -8.11
C ILE A 146 15.90 19.60 -6.90
N LYS A 147 16.85 19.99 -6.05
CA LYS A 147 16.55 20.95 -4.98
C LYS A 147 16.10 22.27 -5.60
N TRP A 148 14.89 22.71 -5.27
CA TRP A 148 14.33 23.95 -5.82
C TRP A 148 15.23 25.19 -5.62
N ARG A 149 16.01 25.24 -4.53
CA ARG A 149 16.95 26.33 -4.26
C ARG A 149 18.07 26.45 -5.29
N ASP A 150 18.38 25.37 -6.00
CA ASP A 150 19.45 25.35 -7.00
C ASP A 150 18.92 25.86 -8.36
N MET A 151 17.60 25.92 -8.57
CA MET A 151 16.96 26.32 -9.83
C MET A 151 17.41 27.69 -10.37
N PRO A 152 17.55 28.76 -9.55
CA PRO A 152 18.02 30.05 -10.04
C PRO A 152 19.42 30.00 -10.67
N ASP A 153 20.34 29.19 -10.13
CA ASP A 153 21.71 29.06 -10.65
C ASP A 153 21.74 28.20 -11.92
N LEU A 154 20.90 27.16 -11.97
CA LEU A 154 20.75 26.29 -13.15
C LEU A 154 20.20 27.04 -14.36
N MET A 155 19.28 27.98 -14.15
CA MET A 155 18.74 28.82 -15.22
C MET A 155 19.76 29.85 -15.73
N GLN A 156 20.75 30.24 -14.92
CA GLN A 156 21.79 31.19 -15.31
C GLN A 156 22.89 30.56 -16.18
N GLY A 157 23.16 29.26 -16.02
CA GLY A 157 24.15 28.50 -16.81
C GLY A 157 23.82 28.32 -18.29
N GLN A 158 22.62 28.70 -18.75
CA GLN A 158 22.21 28.63 -20.16
C GLN A 158 22.63 29.83 -21.02
N ARG A 159 23.38 30.81 -20.49
CA ARG A 159 23.86 31.89 -21.36
C ARG A 159 24.80 31.29 -22.42
N PRO A 160 24.45 31.33 -23.73
CA PRO A 160 25.43 30.98 -24.75
C PRO A 160 26.62 31.92 -24.54
N PHE A 161 27.81 31.34 -24.41
CA PHE A 161 29.04 32.14 -24.39
C PHE A 161 28.96 33.09 -25.59
N PRO A 162 29.02 34.42 -25.41
CA PRO A 162 29.16 35.30 -26.56
C PRO A 162 30.51 34.92 -27.18
N ILE A 163 30.48 34.30 -28.36
CA ILE A 163 31.68 34.11 -29.17
C ILE A 163 32.22 35.53 -29.38
N MET A 164 33.31 35.85 -28.70
CA MET A 164 33.99 37.11 -28.85
C MET A 164 34.46 37.17 -30.30
N GLY A 165 33.71 37.92 -31.13
CA GLY A 165 34.01 38.09 -32.53
C GLY A 165 35.43 38.62 -32.67
N THR A 166 36.31 37.81 -33.25
CA THR A 166 37.62 38.26 -33.67
C THR A 166 37.41 39.27 -34.80
N CYS A 167 37.66 40.55 -34.51
CA CYS A 167 37.74 41.57 -35.54
C CYS A 167 38.91 41.25 -36.49
N SER A 168 38.63 41.14 -37.78
CA SER A 168 39.58 41.29 -38.89
C SER A 168 38.84 41.79 -40.11
#